data_AF-A0A7W9ZLN8-F1
#
_entry.id   AF-A0A7W9ZLN8-F1
#
_cell.length_a   1.000
_cell.length_b   1.000
_cell.length_c   1.000
_cell.angle_alpha   90.00
_cell.angle_beta   90.00
_cell.angle_gamma   90.00
#
_symmetry.space_group_name_H-M   'P 1'
#
loop_
_entity.id
_entity.type
_entity.pdbx_description
1 polymer ?
#
loop_
_entity_poly.entity_id
_entity_poly.type
_entity_poly.pdbx_seq_one_letter_code
_entity_poly.pdbx_strand_id
1 'polypeptide(L)'
;MNAVKNNLIYKSEHIKPLNPILCAQFYIRNYAVDSNATIEIKSEAQYLEHYDKITLTKGKLKSISILAHKDSLDKKGLKNLLQLKNHKDFNYFYENNFIRCCLNFEDKHKREINLMPLFHYHSLLSINKAILNKDKYGDLQFGSSFYVSTNHSWKYLSFAKFQKSLNKVKLIYSPYSNKNYYIKVSQNIYNTLKILTNASNLKEFIK
;
A
#
# COMPACT_ATOMS: atom_id res chain seq x y z
N MET A 1 32.59 27.64 -4.54
CA MET A 1 32.00 27.27 -3.24
C MET A 1 30.73 28.08 -3.02
N ASN A 2 29.69 27.38 -2.55
CA ASN A 2 28.47 27.83 -1.86
C ASN A 2 27.50 28.82 -2.51
N ALA A 3 26.35 28.28 -2.93
CA ALA A 3 25.07 28.54 -2.23
C ALA A 3 24.00 27.56 -2.76
N VAL A 4 23.97 26.33 -2.23
CA VAL A 4 22.80 25.46 -2.40
C VAL A 4 21.70 26.02 -1.52
N LYS A 5 20.73 26.72 -2.13
CA LYS A 5 19.51 27.17 -1.46
C LYS A 5 18.79 25.93 -0.92
N ASN A 6 18.86 25.75 0.40
CA ASN A 6 18.00 24.84 1.13
C ASN A 6 16.56 25.32 1.02
N ASN A 7 15.85 24.86 0.00
CA ASN A 7 14.38 24.88 -0.02
C ASN A 7 13.89 23.79 0.95
N LEU A 8 14.05 24.03 2.25
CA LEU A 8 13.22 23.41 3.27
C LEU A 8 11.81 23.98 3.07
N ILE A 9 11.01 23.28 2.26
CA ILE A 9 9.59 23.53 2.12
C ILE A 9 8.96 23.21 3.48
N TYR A 10 8.85 24.23 4.32
CA TYR A 10 7.96 24.27 5.47
C TYR A 10 6.53 24.43 4.97
N LYS A 11 5.62 23.64 5.56
CA LYS A 11 4.16 23.70 5.43
C LYS A 11 3.59 23.56 4.01
N SER A 12 3.25 22.32 3.65
CA SER A 12 2.10 22.09 2.78
C SER A 12 0.84 22.02 3.66
N GLU A 13 0.02 23.07 3.66
CA GLU A 13 -1.31 23.11 4.28
C GLU A 13 -2.33 22.14 3.63
N HIS A 14 -1.88 21.30 2.68
CA HIS A 14 -2.75 20.44 1.87
C HIS A 14 -2.31 18.97 1.78
N ILE A 15 -1.30 18.52 2.52
CA ILE A 15 -1.09 17.08 2.69
C ILE A 15 -1.89 16.69 3.93
N LYS A 16 -3.13 16.23 3.74
CA LYS A 16 -3.84 15.54 4.82
C LYS A 16 -2.92 14.40 5.28
N PRO A 17 -2.48 14.36 6.55
CA PRO A 17 -1.66 13.25 6.99
C PRO A 17 -2.46 11.96 6.80
N LEU A 18 -1.78 10.89 6.36
CA LEU A 18 -2.27 9.53 6.60
C LEU A 18 -2.72 9.43 8.07
N ASN A 19 -3.77 8.63 8.33
CA ASN A 19 -4.40 8.43 9.65
C ASN A 19 -3.56 8.95 10.82
N PRO A 20 -4.04 9.92 11.63
CA PRO A 20 -3.29 10.46 12.76
C PRO A 20 -2.68 9.38 13.69
N ILE A 21 -3.34 8.22 13.82
CA ILE A 21 -2.84 7.06 14.55
C ILE A 21 -1.55 6.50 13.94
N LEU A 22 -1.46 6.41 12.61
CA LEU A 22 -0.24 6.02 11.92
C LEU A 22 0.87 7.07 12.08
N CYS A 23 0.53 8.36 12.02
CA CYS A 23 1.52 9.42 12.24
C CYS A 23 2.06 9.45 13.68
N ALA A 24 1.29 8.97 14.65
CA ALA A 24 1.75 8.81 16.03
C ALA A 24 2.81 7.72 16.14
N GLN A 25 2.61 6.58 15.48
CA GLN A 25 3.47 5.38 15.60
C GLN A 25 4.63 5.32 14.62
N PHE A 26 4.54 6.02 13.48
CA PHE A 26 5.51 5.88 12.38
C PHE A 26 6.13 7.22 11.99
N TYR A 27 7.40 7.18 11.59
CA TYR A 27 7.96 8.17 10.67
C TYR A 27 7.48 7.83 9.25
N ILE A 28 6.98 8.81 8.50
CA ILE A 28 6.37 8.59 7.17
C ILE A 28 7.02 9.50 6.13
N ARG A 29 7.35 8.95 4.96
CA ARG A 29 7.84 9.70 3.80
C ARG A 29 7.18 9.19 2.53
N ASN A 30 6.67 10.12 1.75
CA ASN A 30 5.96 9.84 0.51
C ASN A 30 6.90 10.00 -0.67
N TYR A 31 6.89 9.02 -1.57
CA TYR A 31 7.63 9.01 -2.82
C TYR A 31 6.62 9.03 -3.96
N ALA A 32 6.57 10.14 -4.71
CA ALA A 32 5.76 10.21 -5.91
C ALA A 32 6.24 9.16 -6.93
N VAL A 33 5.31 8.51 -7.60
CA VAL A 33 5.61 7.52 -8.64
C VAL A 33 4.87 7.85 -9.91
N ASP A 34 5.57 7.81 -11.04
CA ASP A 34 4.93 7.81 -12.35
C ASP A 34 4.55 6.37 -12.69
N SER A 35 3.30 6.00 -12.42
CA SER A 35 2.80 4.65 -12.62
C SER A 35 1.41 4.66 -13.24
N ASN A 36 1.20 3.81 -14.23
CA ASN A 36 -0.12 3.54 -14.81
C ASN A 36 -0.88 2.43 -14.06
N ALA A 37 -0.44 2.09 -12.85
CA ALA A 37 -1.14 1.14 -12.01
C ALA A 37 -2.47 1.73 -11.50
N THR A 38 -3.53 0.92 -11.55
CA THR A 38 -4.88 1.30 -11.10
C THR A 38 -5.42 0.28 -10.11
N ILE A 39 -6.29 0.74 -9.22
CA ILE A 39 -7.04 -0.08 -8.28
C ILE A 39 -8.54 0.13 -8.47
N GLU A 40 -9.33 -0.92 -8.24
CA GLU A 40 -10.78 -0.85 -8.09
C GLU A 40 -11.18 -1.62 -6.83
N ILE A 41 -11.89 -0.97 -5.91
CA ILE A 41 -12.42 -1.58 -4.70
C ILE A 41 -13.93 -1.59 -4.83
N LYS A 42 -14.55 -2.76 -4.67
CA LYS A 42 -16.02 -2.90 -4.64
C LYS A 42 -16.45 -3.64 -3.38
N SER A 43 -17.55 -3.19 -2.81
CA SER A 43 -18.32 -3.89 -1.79
C SER A 43 -19.66 -4.28 -2.40
N GLU A 44 -20.00 -5.57 -2.32
CA GLU A 44 -21.30 -6.10 -2.69
C GLU A 44 -21.95 -6.61 -1.39
N ALA A 45 -23.11 -6.06 -1.02
CA ALA A 45 -23.93 -6.59 0.06
C ALA A 45 -24.92 -7.61 -0.52
N GLN A 46 -25.11 -8.74 0.16
CA GLN A 46 -26.06 -9.78 -0.27
C GLN A 46 -27.52 -9.51 0.14
N TYR A 47 -27.79 -8.49 0.98
CA TYR A 47 -29.14 -8.17 1.43
C TYR A 47 -29.60 -6.79 0.94
N LEU A 48 -30.74 -6.78 0.26
CA LEU A 48 -31.38 -5.62 -0.39
C LEU A 48 -32.00 -4.60 0.57
N GLU A 49 -32.02 -4.86 1.88
CA GLU A 49 -32.88 -4.09 2.81
C GLU A 49 -32.16 -3.12 3.75
N HIS A 50 -30.83 -3.01 3.70
CA HIS A 50 -30.11 -1.93 4.37
C HIS A 50 -29.35 -1.09 3.34
N TYR A 51 -30.01 0.00 2.97
CA TYR A 51 -29.54 1.15 2.22
C TYR A 51 -28.01 1.30 2.13
N ASP A 52 -27.56 1.30 0.87
CA ASP A 52 -26.60 2.25 0.30
C ASP A 52 -25.11 2.15 0.62
N LYS A 53 -24.42 1.31 -0.16
CA LYS A 53 -23.72 1.79 -1.39
C LYS A 53 -22.81 0.69 -1.94
N ILE A 54 -23.10 0.25 -3.17
CA ILE A 54 -22.07 -0.32 -4.05
C ILE A 54 -21.07 0.81 -4.33
N THR A 55 -20.09 0.98 -3.44
CA THR A 55 -19.09 2.03 -3.59
C THR A 55 -17.96 1.49 -4.44
N LEU A 56 -18.13 1.51 -5.76
CA LEU A 56 -17.04 1.25 -6.68
C LEU A 56 -16.07 2.43 -6.62
N THR A 57 -14.96 2.24 -5.92
CA THR A 57 -13.92 3.25 -5.81
C THR A 57 -12.78 2.85 -6.74
N LYS A 58 -12.40 3.73 -7.67
CA LYS A 58 -11.29 3.50 -8.60
C LYS A 58 -10.24 4.57 -8.43
N GLY A 59 -8.96 4.20 -8.49
CA GLY A 59 -7.88 5.16 -8.42
C GLY A 59 -6.64 4.76 -9.21
N LYS A 60 -5.80 5.73 -9.53
CA LYS A 60 -4.48 5.57 -10.14
C LYS A 60 -3.41 5.73 -9.06
N LEU A 61 -2.38 4.89 -9.07
CA LEU A 61 -1.27 4.97 -8.12
C LEU A 61 -0.55 6.31 -8.34
N LYS A 62 -0.40 7.09 -7.26
CA LYS A 62 0.25 8.41 -7.29
C LYS A 62 1.53 8.45 -6.49
N SER A 63 1.56 7.75 -5.37
CA SER A 63 2.73 7.72 -4.50
C SER A 63 2.77 6.44 -3.68
N ILE A 64 3.94 6.22 -3.08
CA ILE A 64 4.18 5.16 -2.12
C ILE A 64 4.69 5.83 -0.85
N SER A 65 4.01 5.60 0.26
CA SER A 65 4.54 5.98 1.58
C SER A 65 5.42 4.88 2.10
N ILE A 66 6.60 5.21 2.60
CA ILE A 66 7.40 4.32 3.46
C ILE A 66 7.18 4.77 4.90
N LEU A 67 6.90 3.81 5.77
CA LEU A 67 6.62 4.01 7.18
C LEU A 67 7.66 3.24 8.00
N ALA A 68 8.30 3.87 8.96
CA ALA A 68 9.20 3.18 9.89
C ALA A 68 8.74 3.39 11.34
N HIS A 69 8.60 2.30 12.09
CA HIS A 69 8.05 2.33 13.45
C HIS A 69 8.96 3.13 14.38
N LYS A 70 8.41 4.04 15.18
CA LYS A 70 9.22 4.91 16.05
C LYS A 70 9.91 4.14 17.15
N ASP A 71 9.24 3.12 17.72
CA ASP A 71 9.78 2.37 18.86
C ASP A 71 10.92 1.42 18.48
N SER A 72 11.01 0.98 17.22
CA SER A 72 12.13 0.16 16.75
C SER A 72 13.38 0.97 16.41
N LEU A 73 13.32 2.30 16.56
CA LEU A 73 14.34 3.23 16.12
C LEU A 73 14.77 4.12 17.28
N ASP A 74 15.98 3.90 17.82
CA ASP A 74 16.53 4.70 18.91
C ASP A 74 16.45 6.21 18.62
N LYS A 75 16.19 7.00 19.67
CA LYS A 75 15.87 8.44 19.66
C LYS A 75 16.85 9.37 18.90
N LYS A 76 17.94 8.86 18.33
CA LYS A 76 18.91 9.58 17.50
C LYS A 76 19.07 9.05 16.06
N GLY A 77 18.49 7.90 15.71
CA GLY A 77 18.88 7.15 14.52
C GLY A 77 18.26 7.57 13.19
N LEU A 78 17.02 8.05 13.16
CA LEU A 78 16.25 8.15 11.90
C LEU A 78 15.22 9.29 11.90
N LYS A 79 15.62 10.52 12.25
CA LYS A 79 14.72 11.69 12.12
C LYS A 79 14.24 11.91 10.68
N ASN A 80 14.89 11.28 9.70
CA ASN A 80 14.47 11.27 8.32
C ASN A 80 14.66 9.88 7.70
N LEU A 81 13.61 9.35 7.05
CA LEU A 81 13.63 8.08 6.31
C LEU A 81 14.72 8.03 5.20
N LEU A 82 15.30 9.17 4.81
CA LEU A 82 16.53 9.24 3.99
C LEU A 82 17.68 8.40 4.56
N GLN A 83 17.88 8.47 5.88
CA GLN A 83 18.99 7.76 6.54
C GLN A 83 18.70 6.26 6.64
N LEU A 84 17.43 5.84 6.46
CA LEU A 84 17.00 4.45 6.61
C LEU A 84 17.75 3.57 5.63
N LYS A 85 17.90 4.04 4.38
CA LYS A 85 18.58 3.29 3.34
C LYS A 85 20.05 3.02 3.63
N ASN A 86 20.69 3.77 4.52
CA ASN A 86 22.10 3.55 4.88
C ASN A 86 22.25 2.87 6.25
N HIS A 87 21.13 2.56 6.93
CA HIS A 87 21.16 1.93 8.22
C HIS A 87 21.66 0.48 8.10
N LYS A 88 22.58 0.08 8.98
CA LYS A 88 23.16 -1.27 9.00
C LYS A 88 22.09 -2.36 9.17
N ASP A 89 21.08 -2.07 9.98
CA ASP A 89 19.99 -3.02 10.31
C ASP A 89 18.78 -2.92 9.37
N PHE A 90 18.92 -2.31 8.18
CA PHE A 90 17.80 -2.13 7.25
C PHE A 90 17.04 -3.44 6.95
N ASN A 91 17.78 -4.51 6.63
CA ASN A 91 17.17 -5.80 6.30
C ASN A 91 16.42 -6.38 7.50
N TYR A 92 17.00 -6.30 8.69
CA TYR A 92 16.34 -6.71 9.93
C TYR A 92 15.03 -5.93 10.14
N PHE A 93 15.04 -4.61 9.94
CA PHE A 93 13.82 -3.81 10.07
C PHE A 93 12.76 -4.15 9.02
N TYR A 94 13.18 -4.48 7.80
CA TYR A 94 12.28 -4.92 6.74
C TYR A 94 11.64 -6.29 7.06
N GLU A 95 12.46 -7.28 7.43
CA GLU A 95 12.03 -8.65 7.73
C GLU A 95 11.10 -8.70 8.95
N ASN A 96 11.32 -7.84 9.94
CA ASN A 96 10.50 -7.76 11.15
C ASN A 96 9.31 -6.79 11.02
N ASN A 97 8.99 -6.31 9.81
CA ASN A 97 7.83 -5.44 9.52
C ASN A 97 7.83 -4.11 10.31
N PHE A 98 9.02 -3.66 10.74
CA PHE A 98 9.27 -2.34 11.31
C PHE A 98 9.32 -1.26 10.23
N ILE A 99 9.65 -1.66 8.99
CA ILE A 99 9.44 -0.86 7.78
C ILE A 99 8.20 -1.40 7.08
N ARG A 100 7.24 -0.51 6.81
CA ARG A 100 6.01 -0.79 6.09
C ARG A 100 5.89 0.14 4.90
N CYS A 101 4.93 -0.16 4.01
CA CYS A 101 4.58 0.75 2.93
C CYS A 101 3.07 0.99 2.90
N CYS A 102 2.68 2.08 2.27
CA CYS A 102 1.29 2.32 1.87
C CYS A 102 1.26 2.72 0.40
N LEU A 103 0.44 2.03 -0.39
CA LEU A 103 0.20 2.38 -1.79
C LEU A 103 -0.91 3.43 -1.82
N ASN A 104 -0.61 4.62 -2.32
CA ASN A 104 -1.55 5.74 -2.34
C ASN A 104 -2.06 5.94 -3.76
N PHE A 105 -3.35 5.67 -3.93
CA PHE A 105 -4.07 5.90 -5.17
C PHE A 105 -4.93 7.16 -5.04
N GLU A 106 -5.17 7.80 -6.17
CA GLU A 106 -6.04 8.97 -6.29
C GLU A 106 -7.16 8.67 -7.28
N ASP A 107 -8.39 8.96 -6.89
CA ASP A 107 -9.54 8.86 -7.81
C ASP A 107 -9.68 10.09 -8.72
N LYS A 108 -10.64 10.04 -9.64
CA LYS A 108 -10.90 11.15 -10.57
C LYS A 108 -11.32 12.47 -9.88
N HIS A 109 -11.72 12.42 -8.62
CA HIS A 109 -12.13 13.55 -7.80
C HIS A 109 -11.05 13.98 -6.79
N LYS A 110 -9.79 13.56 -7.00
CA LYS A 110 -8.67 13.87 -6.10
C LYS A 110 -8.83 13.32 -4.68
N ARG A 111 -9.65 12.29 -4.50
CA ARG A 111 -9.80 11.61 -3.21
C ARG A 111 -8.77 10.50 -3.10
N GLU A 112 -8.17 10.42 -1.93
CA GLU A 112 -7.15 9.42 -1.62
C GLU A 112 -7.77 8.06 -1.29
N ILE A 113 -7.11 7.03 -1.81
CA ILE A 113 -7.35 5.63 -1.50
C ILE A 113 -6.02 5.05 -1.05
N ASN A 114 -5.94 4.60 0.20
CA ASN A 114 -4.71 4.06 0.77
C ASN A 114 -4.83 2.55 0.91
N LEU A 115 -3.84 1.81 0.41
CA LEU A 115 -3.75 0.37 0.56
C LEU A 115 -2.48 0.03 1.36
N MET A 116 -2.65 -0.31 2.63
CA MET A 116 -1.55 -0.68 3.53
C MET A 116 -1.58 -2.19 3.79
N PRO A 117 -0.60 -2.97 3.31
CA PRO A 117 -0.50 -4.40 3.64
C PRO A 117 -0.33 -4.60 5.15
N LEU A 118 -1.03 -5.59 5.73
CA LEU A 118 -0.86 -5.99 7.13
C LEU A 118 0.56 -6.56 7.34
N PHE A 119 0.92 -7.52 6.47
CA PHE A 119 2.26 -8.07 6.37
C PHE A 119 2.84 -7.66 5.03
N HIS A 120 3.81 -6.76 5.07
CA HIS A 120 4.37 -6.09 3.90
C HIS A 120 4.77 -7.10 2.81
N TYR A 121 5.62 -8.05 3.16
CA TYR A 121 6.11 -9.06 2.23
C TYR A 121 4.98 -9.97 1.71
N HIS A 122 4.23 -10.62 2.60
CA HIS A 122 3.23 -11.62 2.20
C HIS A 122 2.12 -11.05 1.32
N SER A 123 1.53 -9.92 1.72
CA SER A 123 0.34 -9.41 1.03
C SER A 123 0.68 -8.89 -0.37
N LEU A 124 1.82 -8.20 -0.51
CA LEU A 124 2.26 -7.71 -1.81
C LEU A 124 2.83 -8.83 -2.69
N LEU A 125 3.58 -9.78 -2.10
CA LEU A 125 4.14 -10.91 -2.83
C LEU A 125 3.03 -11.81 -3.40
N SER A 126 1.97 -12.05 -2.64
CA SER A 126 0.81 -12.82 -3.11
C SER A 126 0.19 -12.22 -4.37
N ILE A 127 0.11 -10.90 -4.49
CA ILE A 127 -0.35 -10.24 -5.72
C ILE A 127 0.67 -10.47 -6.85
N ASN A 128 1.96 -10.29 -6.60
CA ASN A 128 3.02 -10.54 -7.59
C ASN A 128 2.98 -11.96 -8.15
N LYS A 129 2.82 -12.95 -7.26
CA LYS A 129 2.69 -14.36 -7.63
C LYS A 129 1.40 -14.61 -8.40
N ALA A 130 0.29 -14.00 -8.01
CA ALA A 130 -0.97 -14.10 -8.74
C ALA A 130 -0.88 -13.50 -10.15
N ILE A 131 -0.16 -12.39 -10.36
CA ILE A 131 0.11 -11.81 -11.68
C ILE A 131 0.86 -12.80 -12.57
N LEU A 132 1.92 -13.42 -12.03
CA LEU A 132 2.81 -14.34 -12.76
C LEU A 132 2.27 -15.77 -12.90
N ASN A 133 1.22 -16.14 -12.16
CA ASN A 133 0.65 -17.49 -12.22
C ASN A 133 0.19 -17.79 -13.66
N LYS A 134 0.25 -19.05 -14.10
CA LYS A 134 -0.28 -19.46 -15.42
C LYS A 134 -1.83 -19.48 -15.40
N ASP A 135 -2.42 -19.99 -14.33
CA ASP A 135 -3.85 -20.20 -14.19
C ASP A 135 -4.65 -18.91 -14.05
N LYS A 136 -5.85 -18.85 -14.63
CA LYS A 136 -6.71 -17.66 -14.56
C LYS A 136 -7.40 -17.48 -13.21
N TYR A 137 -7.43 -18.49 -12.36
CA TYR A 137 -8.04 -18.45 -11.03
C TYR A 137 -7.32 -19.45 -10.13
N GLY A 138 -7.26 -19.16 -8.83
CA GLY A 138 -6.70 -20.07 -7.85
C GLY A 138 -6.61 -19.45 -6.47
N ASP A 139 -6.02 -20.20 -5.55
CA ASP A 139 -5.71 -19.71 -4.21
C ASP A 139 -4.45 -18.85 -4.23
N LEU A 140 -4.41 -17.83 -3.36
CA LEU A 140 -3.20 -17.06 -3.13
C LEU A 140 -2.20 -17.91 -2.34
N GLN A 141 -0.92 -17.84 -2.71
CA GLN A 141 0.15 -18.56 -2.00
C GLN A 141 0.17 -18.21 -0.50
N PHE A 142 -0.11 -16.95 -0.17
CA PHE A 142 -0.36 -16.48 1.20
C PHE A 142 -1.66 -15.67 1.21
N GLY A 143 -2.41 -15.75 2.30
CA GLY A 143 -3.51 -14.82 2.55
C GLY A 143 -3.03 -13.38 2.41
N SER A 144 -3.74 -12.58 1.62
CA SER A 144 -3.36 -11.20 1.34
C SER A 144 -4.28 -10.27 2.11
N SER A 145 -3.72 -9.56 3.09
CA SER A 145 -4.50 -8.73 4.01
C SER A 145 -4.08 -7.28 3.95
N PHE A 146 -5.06 -6.38 3.93
CA PHE A 146 -4.84 -4.95 3.82
C PHE A 146 -5.72 -4.16 4.77
N TYR A 147 -5.16 -3.09 5.31
CA TYR A 147 -5.94 -1.95 5.76
C TYR A 147 -6.17 -1.04 4.55
N VAL A 148 -7.44 -0.83 4.22
CA VAL A 148 -7.88 -0.04 3.08
C VAL A 148 -8.55 1.21 3.61
N SER A 149 -8.04 2.38 3.21
CA SER A 149 -8.70 3.65 3.47
C SER A 149 -9.37 4.15 2.20
N THR A 150 -10.65 4.48 2.30
CA THR A 150 -11.36 5.26 1.27
C THR A 150 -11.96 6.46 1.97
N ASN A 151 -11.55 7.68 1.62
CA ASN A 151 -12.01 8.91 2.28
C ASN A 151 -11.79 8.87 3.81
N HIS A 152 -10.58 8.48 4.25
CA HIS A 152 -10.13 8.40 5.65
C HIS A 152 -10.85 7.35 6.54
N SER A 153 -11.83 6.60 6.02
CA SER A 153 -12.42 5.46 6.72
C SER A 153 -11.60 4.20 6.44
N TRP A 154 -11.00 3.63 7.49
CA TRP A 154 -10.15 2.44 7.39
C TRP A 154 -10.94 1.16 7.61
N LYS A 155 -10.69 0.17 6.75
CA LYS A 155 -11.30 -1.17 6.84
C LYS A 155 -10.22 -2.22 6.66
N TYR A 156 -10.29 -3.28 7.46
CA TYR A 156 -9.46 -4.45 7.26
C TYR A 156 -10.14 -5.38 6.24
N LEU A 157 -9.40 -5.76 5.20
CA LEU A 157 -9.85 -6.71 4.18
C LEU A 157 -8.82 -7.83 4.03
N SER A 158 -9.28 -9.08 3.98
CA SER A 158 -8.44 -10.26 3.80
C SER A 158 -8.94 -11.11 2.63
N PHE A 159 -8.00 -11.49 1.77
CA PHE A 159 -8.27 -12.20 0.53
C PHE A 159 -7.52 -13.53 0.53
N ALA A 160 -8.19 -14.58 0.06
CA ALA A 160 -7.62 -15.92 0.00
C ALA A 160 -7.43 -16.41 -1.46
N LYS A 161 -8.16 -15.82 -2.41
CA LYS A 161 -8.19 -16.29 -3.81
C LYS A 161 -7.94 -15.15 -4.78
N PHE A 162 -7.51 -15.51 -5.99
CA PHE A 162 -7.35 -14.58 -7.08
C PHE A 162 -8.08 -15.02 -8.35
N GLN A 163 -8.43 -14.05 -9.18
CA GLN A 163 -8.90 -14.25 -10.54
C GLN A 163 -8.21 -13.25 -11.47
N LYS A 164 -7.49 -13.74 -12.47
CA LYS A 164 -6.87 -12.93 -13.52
C LYS A 164 -7.85 -12.62 -14.64
N SER A 165 -7.71 -11.41 -15.13
CA SER A 165 -8.24 -10.94 -16.42
C SER A 165 -7.10 -10.27 -17.19
N LEU A 166 -7.34 -9.93 -18.45
CA LEU A 166 -6.29 -9.52 -19.42
C LEU A 166 -5.21 -8.60 -18.81
N ASN A 167 -5.63 -7.55 -18.08
CA ASN A 167 -4.73 -6.55 -17.50
C ASN A 167 -4.92 -6.34 -16.00
N LYS A 168 -5.69 -7.19 -15.31
CA LYS A 168 -6.00 -7.03 -13.87
C LYS A 168 -6.01 -8.35 -13.12
N VAL A 169 -5.65 -8.30 -11.85
CA VAL A 169 -5.84 -9.37 -10.87
C VAL A 169 -6.91 -8.93 -9.87
N LYS A 170 -7.98 -9.73 -9.75
CA LYS A 170 -9.02 -9.58 -8.72
C LYS A 170 -8.65 -10.44 -7.52
N LEU A 171 -8.53 -9.84 -6.35
CA LEU A 171 -8.45 -10.52 -5.06
C LEU A 171 -9.86 -10.72 -4.53
N ILE A 172 -10.19 -11.96 -4.17
CA ILE A 172 -11.53 -12.38 -3.75
C ILE A 172 -11.50 -12.66 -2.26
N TYR A 173 -12.45 -12.03 -1.56
CA TYR A 173 -12.53 -12.05 -0.11
C TYR A 173 -12.83 -13.47 0.41
N SER A 174 -12.31 -13.77 1.61
CA SER A 174 -12.45 -15.08 2.24
C SER A 174 -13.94 -15.38 2.58
N PRO A 175 -14.42 -16.63 2.44
CA PRO A 175 -15.85 -16.99 2.54
C PRO A 175 -16.54 -16.76 3.90
N TYR A 176 -15.83 -16.28 4.92
CA TYR A 176 -16.36 -16.10 6.28
C TYR A 176 -17.05 -14.75 6.54
N SER A 177 -17.49 -14.03 5.49
CA SER A 177 -18.24 -12.77 5.66
C SER A 177 -19.43 -12.68 4.71
N ASN A 178 -20.55 -12.19 5.22
CA ASN A 178 -21.77 -11.90 4.45
C ASN A 178 -21.62 -10.68 3.51
N LYS A 179 -20.39 -10.18 3.32
CA LYS A 179 -20.05 -9.06 2.44
C LYS A 179 -19.03 -9.53 1.40
N ASN A 180 -19.40 -9.41 0.13
CA ASN A 180 -18.52 -9.74 -0.99
C ASN A 180 -17.65 -8.50 -1.30
N TYR A 181 -16.48 -8.42 -0.68
CA TYR A 181 -15.47 -7.44 -1.06
C TYR A 181 -14.57 -7.99 -2.16
N TYR A 182 -14.13 -7.12 -3.07
CA TYR A 182 -12.98 -7.44 -3.91
C TYR A 182 -12.11 -6.21 -4.17
N ILE A 183 -10.83 -6.49 -4.39
CA ILE A 183 -9.88 -5.51 -4.92
C ILE A 183 -9.43 -6.01 -6.29
N LYS A 184 -9.58 -5.19 -7.32
CA LYS A 184 -8.91 -5.41 -8.61
C LYS A 184 -7.72 -4.49 -8.71
N VAL A 185 -6.56 -5.03 -8.99
CA VAL A 185 -5.34 -4.27 -9.23
C VAL A 185 -4.88 -4.53 -10.66
N SER A 186 -4.51 -3.48 -11.40
CA SER A 186 -3.92 -3.66 -12.73
C SER A 186 -2.58 -4.39 -12.64
N GLN A 187 -2.27 -5.25 -13.60
CA GLN A 187 -0.99 -5.95 -13.67
C GLN A 187 0.21 -4.99 -13.84
N ASN A 188 0.00 -3.76 -14.30
CA ASN A 188 1.01 -2.69 -14.36
C ASN A 188 1.66 -2.35 -13.00
N ILE A 189 1.07 -2.81 -11.88
CA ILE A 189 1.67 -2.63 -10.55
C ILE A 189 2.86 -3.56 -10.30
N TYR A 190 3.09 -4.57 -11.15
CA TYR A 190 4.08 -5.63 -10.95
C TYR A 190 5.48 -5.13 -10.56
N ASN A 191 6.03 -4.17 -11.31
CA ASN A 191 7.36 -3.62 -11.02
C ASN A 191 7.39 -2.88 -9.67
N THR A 192 6.33 -2.13 -9.35
CA THR A 192 6.20 -1.50 -8.03
C THR A 192 6.21 -2.55 -6.93
N LEU A 193 5.43 -3.62 -7.06
CA LEU A 193 5.40 -4.67 -6.07
C LEU A 193 6.76 -5.38 -5.97
N LYS A 194 7.47 -5.62 -7.09
CA LYS A 194 8.81 -6.23 -7.10
C LYS A 194 9.84 -5.40 -6.33
N ILE A 195 9.73 -4.07 -6.40
CA ILE A 195 10.55 -3.16 -5.59
C ILE A 195 10.22 -3.34 -4.11
N LEU A 196 8.93 -3.29 -3.76
CA LEU A 196 8.49 -3.33 -2.37
C LEU A 196 8.78 -4.68 -1.71
N THR A 197 8.58 -5.80 -2.41
CA THR A 197 8.76 -7.14 -1.84
C THR A 197 10.22 -7.60 -1.76
N ASN A 198 11.20 -6.73 -2.00
CA ASN A 198 12.62 -7.06 -1.93
C ASN A 198 13.35 -5.98 -1.13
N ALA A 199 14.04 -6.38 -0.05
CA ALA A 199 14.72 -5.44 0.83
C ALA A 199 15.74 -4.57 0.08
N SER A 200 16.60 -5.16 -0.76
CA SER A 200 17.61 -4.43 -1.53
C SER A 200 16.98 -3.42 -2.49
N ASN A 201 15.96 -3.82 -3.25
CA ASN A 201 15.27 -2.92 -4.17
C ASN A 201 14.53 -1.80 -3.42
N LEU A 202 13.91 -2.11 -2.28
CA LEU A 202 13.24 -1.13 -1.44
C LEU A 202 14.24 -0.10 -0.88
N LYS A 203 15.42 -0.57 -0.45
CA LYS A 203 16.52 0.24 0.03
C LYS A 203 16.98 1.24 -1.04
N GLU A 204 17.11 0.80 -2.29
CA GLU A 204 17.48 1.66 -3.43
C GLU A 204 16.36 2.63 -3.84
N PHE A 205 15.10 2.19 -3.74
CA PHE A 205 13.93 3.03 -4.01
C PHE A 205 13.84 4.24 -3.08
N ILE A 206 14.26 4.07 -1.82
CA ILE A 206 14.36 5.16 -0.84
C ILE A 206 15.50 6.10 -1.28
N LYS A 207 15.14 7.23 -1.90
CA LYS A 207 16.09 8.27 -2.32
C LYS A 207 16.44 9.20 -1.19
#